data_AF-A0AAU8VHJ0-F1
#
_entry.id   AF-A0AAU8VHJ0-F1
#
_cell.length_a   1.000
_cell.length_b   1.000
_cell.length_c   1.000
_cell.angle_alpha   90.00
_cell.angle_beta   90.00
_cell.angle_gamma   90.00
#
_symmetry.space_group_name_H-M   'P 1'
#
loop_
_entity.id
_entity.type
_entity.pdbx_description
1 polymer ?
#
loop_
_entity_poly.entity_id
_entity_poly.type
_entity_poly.pdbx_seq_one_letter_code
_entity_poly.pdbx_strand_id
1 'polypeptide(L)'
;MDSEAQRRHNRRIASIRTGKAWLMNDSKWQKIFDVVFAETGQQFAKAKMLGDERMYDMRLEIYSEDLRGYSDDWIAGPLKLSEIEYIETVLPPDVCAARLTQAIRERGQYEFEIKDQTLTIYGYL
;
A
#
# COMPACT_ATOMS: atom_id res chain seq x y z
N MET A 1 -19.76 -14.51 -17.09
CA MET A 1 -19.30 -13.64 -15.99
C MET A 1 -18.78 -12.33 -16.57
N ASP A 2 -19.47 -11.23 -16.24
CA ASP A 2 -18.89 -9.94 -15.84
C ASP A 2 -17.98 -9.10 -16.77
N SER A 3 -18.18 -9.16 -18.09
CA SER A 3 -17.48 -8.26 -19.03
C SER A 3 -17.83 -6.78 -18.80
N GLU A 4 -19.02 -6.47 -18.27
CA GLU A 4 -19.45 -5.10 -18.04
C GLU A 4 -18.95 -4.53 -16.70
N ALA A 5 -18.95 -5.31 -15.61
CA ALA A 5 -18.32 -4.90 -14.35
C ALA A 5 -16.81 -4.70 -14.53
N GLN A 6 -16.13 -5.60 -15.25
CA GLN A 6 -14.71 -5.44 -15.57
C GLN A 6 -14.45 -4.17 -16.39
N ARG A 7 -15.30 -3.86 -17.39
CA ARG A 7 -15.17 -2.62 -18.18
C ARG A 7 -15.47 -1.37 -17.38
N ARG A 8 -16.39 -1.42 -16.41
CA ARG A 8 -16.69 -0.29 -15.51
C ARG A 8 -15.55 -0.07 -14.52
N HIS A 9 -15.03 -1.14 -13.93
CA HIS A 9 -13.85 -1.13 -13.09
C HIS A 9 -12.65 -0.54 -13.87
N ASN A 10 -12.32 -1.08 -15.04
CA ASN A 10 -11.22 -0.57 -15.86
C ASN A 10 -11.38 0.90 -16.26
N ARG A 11 -12.60 1.38 -16.55
CA ARG A 11 -12.87 2.80 -16.81
C ARG A 11 -12.67 3.66 -15.57
N ARG A 12 -13.11 3.19 -14.40
CA ARG A 12 -12.90 3.88 -13.11
C ARG A 12 -11.42 3.94 -12.77
N ILE A 13 -10.69 2.84 -12.88
CA ILE A 13 -9.23 2.79 -12.71
C ILE A 13 -8.53 3.74 -13.68
N ALA A 14 -8.89 3.70 -14.97
CA ALA A 14 -8.29 4.58 -15.97
C ALA A 14 -8.51 6.06 -15.62
N SER A 15 -9.71 6.42 -15.16
CA SER A 15 -10.05 7.79 -14.72
C SER A 15 -9.28 8.23 -13.48
N ILE A 16 -9.09 7.35 -12.49
CA ILE A 16 -8.30 7.66 -11.29
C ILE A 16 -6.82 7.82 -11.67
N ARG A 17 -6.32 6.96 -12.57
CA ARG A 17 -4.96 7.05 -13.10
C ARG A 17 -4.74 8.34 -13.89
N THR A 18 -5.65 8.77 -14.76
CA THR A 18 -5.47 10.04 -15.49
C THR A 18 -5.51 11.27 -14.61
N GLY A 19 -6.15 11.23 -13.45
CA GLY A 19 -6.16 12.35 -12.50
C GLY A 19 -4.96 12.38 -11.55
N LYS A 20 -4.43 11.22 -11.13
CA LYS A 20 -3.61 11.09 -9.91
C LYS A 20 -2.47 10.04 -9.97
N ALA A 21 -2.16 9.47 -11.15
CA ALA A 21 -1.20 8.35 -11.31
C ALA A 21 0.28 8.60 -10.97
N TRP A 22 0.67 9.79 -10.51
CA TRP A 22 2.09 10.15 -10.39
C TRP A 22 2.64 10.12 -8.96
N LEU A 23 1.80 9.89 -7.94
CA LEU A 23 2.24 9.96 -6.54
C LEU A 23 3.05 8.73 -6.09
N MET A 24 2.60 7.51 -6.40
CA MET A 24 3.22 6.25 -5.94
C MET A 24 3.47 5.26 -7.09
N ASN A 25 4.74 4.98 -7.37
CA ASN A 25 5.17 3.90 -8.26
C ASN A 25 5.69 2.69 -7.45
N ASP A 26 5.92 1.55 -8.11
CA ASP A 26 6.41 0.33 -7.47
C ASP A 26 7.65 0.58 -6.59
N SER A 27 8.63 1.35 -7.07
CA SER A 27 9.85 1.63 -6.30
C SER A 27 9.60 2.52 -5.08
N LYS A 28 8.64 3.45 -5.14
CA LYS A 28 8.22 4.24 -3.97
C LYS A 28 7.50 3.37 -2.95
N TRP A 29 6.65 2.45 -3.40
CA TRP A 29 5.99 1.47 -2.54
C TRP A 29 7.00 0.60 -1.80
N GLN A 30 7.99 0.06 -2.52
CA GLN A 30 9.07 -0.71 -1.91
C GLN A 30 9.83 0.09 -0.85
N LYS A 31 10.25 1.32 -1.18
CA LYS A 31 10.94 2.20 -0.23
C LYS A 31 10.15 2.47 1.04
N ILE A 32 8.84 2.70 0.93
CA ILE A 32 8.03 2.96 2.12
C ILE A 32 7.80 1.68 2.94
N PHE A 33 7.67 0.52 2.29
CA PHE A 33 7.59 -0.77 2.99
C PHE A 33 8.85 -1.04 3.83
N ASP A 34 10.03 -0.79 3.26
CA ASP A 34 11.30 -0.94 3.98
C ASP A 34 11.37 -0.04 5.21
N VAL A 35 10.90 1.21 5.09
CA VAL A 35 10.88 2.18 6.20
C VAL A 35 9.91 1.75 7.29
N VAL A 36 8.71 1.32 6.91
CA VAL A 36 7.71 0.83 7.86
C VAL A 36 8.27 -0.38 8.61
N PHE A 37 8.84 -1.35 7.90
CA PHE A 37 9.43 -2.53 8.51
C PHE A 37 10.60 -2.15 9.46
N ALA A 38 11.54 -1.31 9.01
CA ALA A 38 12.70 -0.93 9.79
C ALA A 38 12.36 -0.14 11.07
N GLU A 39 11.38 0.77 11.01
CA GLU A 39 11.03 1.63 12.14
C GLU A 39 9.99 1.02 13.09
N THR A 40 9.22 0.02 12.64
CA THR A 40 8.09 -0.52 13.41
C THR A 40 8.13 -2.03 13.62
N GLY A 41 8.97 -2.76 12.89
CA GLY A 41 8.97 -4.22 12.86
C GLY A 41 7.74 -4.83 12.18
N GLN A 42 6.81 -4.03 11.66
CA GLN A 42 5.60 -4.54 11.02
C GLN A 42 5.91 -5.21 9.68
N GLN A 43 5.56 -6.48 9.60
CA GLN A 43 5.70 -7.31 8.40
C GLN A 43 4.42 -7.34 7.57
N PHE A 44 3.29 -6.96 8.16
CA PHE A 44 1.97 -7.09 7.56
C PHE A 44 1.27 -5.74 7.48
N ALA A 45 0.52 -5.55 6.41
CA ALA A 45 -0.39 -4.45 6.23
C ALA A 45 -1.68 -4.93 5.56
N LYS A 46 -2.73 -4.12 5.62
CA LYS A 46 -3.92 -4.30 4.80
C LYS A 46 -3.90 -3.30 3.66
N ALA A 47 -4.10 -3.78 2.43
CA ALA A 47 -4.17 -2.94 1.24
C ALA A 47 -5.61 -2.77 0.77
N LYS A 48 -6.00 -1.52 0.52
CA LYS A 48 -7.18 -1.18 -0.24
C LYS A 48 -6.81 -1.07 -1.71
N MET A 49 -7.43 -1.89 -2.56
CA MET A 49 -7.24 -1.80 -4.00
C MET A 49 -8.24 -0.82 -4.60
N LEU A 50 -7.80 -0.07 -5.61
CA LEU A 50 -8.66 0.89 -6.29
C LEU A 50 -9.93 0.23 -6.81
N GLY A 51 -11.08 0.82 -6.47
CA GLY A 51 -12.37 0.36 -6.99
C GLY A 51 -12.81 -1.02 -6.49
N ASP A 52 -12.14 -1.56 -5.48
CA ASP A 52 -12.58 -2.71 -4.70
C ASP A 52 -13.20 -2.23 -3.38
N GLU A 53 -14.18 -2.95 -2.85
CA GLU A 53 -14.77 -2.69 -1.54
C GLU A 53 -14.00 -3.40 -0.41
N ARG A 54 -13.25 -4.45 -0.73
CA ARG A 54 -12.51 -5.26 0.24
C ARG A 54 -11.11 -4.72 0.50
N MET A 55 -10.53 -5.16 1.61
CA MET A 55 -9.11 -5.01 1.91
C MET A 55 -8.44 -6.37 1.87
N TYR A 56 -7.18 -6.37 1.47
CA TYR A 56 -6.37 -7.57 1.29
C TYR A 56 -5.21 -7.55 2.27
N ASP A 57 -4.92 -8.67 2.91
CA ASP A 57 -3.72 -8.80 3.72
C ASP A 57 -2.49 -8.85 2.79
N MET A 58 -1.43 -8.16 3.15
CA MET A 58 -0.19 -8.14 2.39
C MET A 58 1.02 -8.24 3.32
N ARG A 59 2.04 -8.95 2.86
CA ARG A 59 3.34 -9.04 3.54
C ARG A 59 4.27 -8.02 2.91
N LEU A 60 4.70 -7.02 3.67
CA LEU A 60 5.53 -5.91 3.19
C LEU A 60 6.88 -6.42 2.64
N GLU A 61 7.46 -7.45 3.27
CA GLU A 61 8.73 -8.08 2.88
C GLU A 61 8.71 -8.79 1.52
N ILE A 62 7.55 -9.30 1.08
CA ILE A 62 7.42 -10.09 -0.16
C ILE A 62 7.55 -9.22 -1.42
N TYR A 63 7.41 -7.90 -1.29
CA TYR A 63 7.50 -6.97 -2.41
C TYR A 63 8.94 -6.48 -2.68
N SER A 64 9.95 -7.02 -1.98
CA SER A 64 11.35 -6.91 -2.41
C SER A 64 11.52 -7.54 -3.81
N GLU A 65 12.46 -7.04 -4.61
CA GLU A 65 12.62 -7.47 -6.01
C GLU A 65 12.82 -9.00 -6.17
N ASP A 66 13.28 -9.67 -5.12
CA ASP A 66 13.62 -11.09 -5.09
C ASP A 66 12.45 -12.05 -4.77
N LEU A 67 11.32 -11.54 -4.26
CA LEU A 67 10.23 -12.36 -3.69
C LEU A 67 8.87 -12.22 -4.41
N ARG A 68 8.83 -11.60 -5.60
CA ARG A 68 7.62 -11.46 -6.44
C ARG A 68 7.08 -12.82 -6.91
N GLY A 69 6.41 -13.56 -6.02
CA GLY A 69 5.78 -14.85 -6.27
C GLY A 69 4.30 -14.84 -5.86
N TYR A 70 3.50 -15.67 -6.53
CA TYR A 70 2.10 -15.93 -6.18
C TYR A 70 2.05 -16.75 -4.87
N SER A 71 1.27 -16.33 -3.88
CA SER A 71 0.90 -17.23 -2.79
C SER A 71 -0.23 -18.16 -3.25
N ASP A 72 -0.09 -19.45 -2.94
CA ASP A 72 -1.09 -20.50 -3.22
C ASP A 72 -2.39 -20.36 -2.40
N ASP A 73 -2.40 -19.48 -1.39
CA ASP A 73 -3.51 -19.32 -0.46
C ASP A 73 -4.56 -18.28 -0.89
N TRP A 74 -4.38 -17.61 -2.03
CA TRP A 74 -5.23 -16.50 -2.52
C TRP A 74 -5.35 -15.29 -1.57
N ILE A 75 -4.60 -15.28 -0.46
CA ILE A 75 -4.60 -14.21 0.54
C ILE A 75 -3.47 -13.21 0.23
N ALA A 76 -2.37 -13.68 -0.35
CA ALA A 76 -1.16 -12.91 -0.62
C ALA A 76 -0.67 -13.06 -2.08
N GLY A 77 -1.58 -12.98 -3.06
CA GLY A 77 -1.15 -12.80 -4.45
C GLY A 77 -0.42 -11.47 -4.61
N PRO A 78 0.46 -11.29 -5.63
CA PRO A 78 1.11 -10.02 -5.88
C PRO A 78 0.04 -8.98 -6.22
N LEU A 79 -0.32 -8.16 -5.24
CA LEU A 79 -1.12 -6.98 -5.45
C LEU A 79 -0.34 -6.08 -6.38
N LYS A 80 -0.98 -5.61 -7.44
CA LYS A 80 -0.36 -4.60 -8.30
C LYS A 80 -0.20 -3.35 -7.46
N LEU A 81 1.04 -3.02 -7.10
CA LEU A 81 1.36 -1.84 -6.28
C LEU A 81 0.80 -0.56 -6.91
N SER A 82 0.85 -0.48 -8.24
CA SER A 82 0.23 0.62 -9.00
C SER A 82 -1.30 0.72 -8.88
N GLU A 83 -2.00 -0.25 -8.30
CA GLU A 83 -3.46 -0.25 -8.10
C GLU A 83 -3.83 -0.15 -6.60
N ILE A 84 -2.85 0.00 -5.70
CA ILE A 84 -3.10 0.23 -4.28
C ILE A 84 -3.61 1.67 -4.09
N GLU A 85 -4.80 1.81 -3.51
CA GLU A 85 -5.39 3.09 -3.10
C GLU A 85 -4.73 3.59 -1.82
N TYR A 86 -4.64 2.74 -0.80
CA TYR A 86 -3.90 2.98 0.43
C TYR A 86 -3.54 1.66 1.12
N ILE A 87 -2.57 1.70 2.04
CA ILE A 87 -2.31 0.62 2.99
C ILE A 87 -2.55 1.10 4.43
N GLU A 88 -2.91 0.18 5.30
CA GLU A 88 -3.03 0.37 6.74
C GLU A 88 -2.17 -0.64 7.49
N THR A 89 -1.44 -0.16 8.51
CA THR A 89 -0.73 -1.02 9.45
C THR A 89 -0.95 -0.54 10.88
N VAL A 90 -1.13 -1.48 11.81
CA VAL A 90 -1.28 -1.18 13.23
C VAL A 90 0.11 -1.07 13.83
N LEU A 91 0.44 0.09 14.37
CA LEU A 91 1.72 0.37 14.99
C LEU A 91 1.81 -0.27 16.38
N PRO A 92 2.94 -0.90 16.72
CA PRO A 92 3.22 -1.31 18.09
C PRO A 92 3.15 -0.12 19.07
N PRO A 93 2.75 -0.34 20.34
CA PRO A 93 2.56 0.73 21.32
C PRO A 93 3.81 1.56 21.64
N ASP A 94 5.00 0.99 21.42
CA ASP A 94 6.31 1.59 21.65
C ASP A 94 6.83 2.42 20.46
N VAL A 95 6.13 2.38 19.31
CA VAL A 95 6.50 3.20 18.15
C VAL A 95 6.18 4.68 18.41
N CYS A 96 7.22 5.50 18.36
CA CYS A 96 7.09 6.96 18.44
C CYS A 96 6.61 7.53 17.10
N ALA A 97 5.37 8.01 17.05
CA ALA A 97 4.76 8.59 15.85
C ALA A 97 5.55 9.75 15.23
N ALA A 98 6.18 10.60 16.06
CA ALA A 98 6.99 11.72 15.57
C ALA A 98 8.26 11.23 14.84
N ARG A 99 8.94 10.24 15.41
CA ARG A 99 10.13 9.62 14.80
C ARG A 99 9.78 8.90 13.50
N LEU A 100 8.69 8.14 13.49
CA LEU A 100 8.21 7.45 12.29
C LEU A 100 7.84 8.45 11.18
N THR A 101 7.12 9.53 11.54
CA THR A 101 6.77 10.60 10.59
C THR A 101 8.01 11.24 9.97
N GLN A 102 9.05 11.49 10.77
CA GLN A 102 10.31 12.02 10.30
C GLN A 102 11.00 11.03 9.35
N ALA A 103 11.13 9.76 9.74
CA ALA A 103 11.76 8.72 8.93
C ALA A 103 11.08 8.54 7.57
N ILE A 104 9.74 8.59 7.52
CA ILE A 104 8.97 8.55 6.27
C ILE A 104 9.31 9.75 5.38
N ARG A 105 9.30 10.96 5.93
CA ARG A 105 9.56 12.21 5.18
C ARG A 105 10.99 12.31 4.65
N GLU A 106 11.97 11.77 5.37
CA GLU A 106 13.37 11.71 4.93
C GLU A 106 13.56 10.79 3.70
N ARG A 107 12.63 9.86 3.47
CA ARG A 107 12.71 8.84 2.43
C ARG A 107 11.95 9.21 1.16
N GLY A 108 11.24 10.34 1.17
CA GLY A 108 10.52 10.86 0.02
C GLY A 108 9.25 11.63 0.39
N GLN A 109 8.57 12.08 -0.65
CA GLN A 109 7.25 12.67 -0.53
C GLN A 109 6.20 11.56 -0.57
N TYR A 110 5.59 11.32 0.59
CA TYR A 110 4.49 10.40 0.82
C TYR A 110 3.35 11.15 1.49
N GLU A 111 2.14 10.74 1.16
CA GLU A 111 0.94 11.17 1.87
C GLU A 111 0.52 10.06 2.81
N PHE A 112 0.41 10.41 4.08
CA PHE A 112 0.13 9.47 5.14
C PHE A 112 -0.47 10.17 6.35
N GLU A 113 -1.15 9.41 7.18
CA GLU A 113 -1.61 9.85 8.49
C GLU A 113 -1.33 8.77 9.55
N ILE A 114 -1.19 9.19 10.80
CA ILE A 114 -1.11 8.30 11.95
C ILE A 114 -2.25 8.69 12.88
N LYS A 115 -3.20 7.77 13.09
CA LYS A 115 -4.37 7.99 13.95
C LYS A 115 -4.68 6.71 14.71
N ASP A 116 -4.93 6.83 16.02
CA ASP A 116 -5.32 5.69 16.87
C ASP A 116 -4.40 4.47 16.70
N GLN A 117 -3.07 4.70 16.71
CA GLN A 117 -2.03 3.69 16.47
C GLN A 117 -2.07 3.03 15.09
N THR A 118 -2.81 3.57 14.13
CA THR A 118 -2.84 3.07 12.76
C THR A 118 -2.10 4.05 11.87
N LEU A 119 -1.15 3.54 11.09
CA LEU A 119 -0.50 4.27 10.00
C LEU A 119 -1.24 3.95 8.71
N THR A 120 -1.74 4.99 8.03
CA THR A 120 -2.34 4.90 6.70
C THR A 120 -1.45 5.61 5.70
N ILE A 121 -1.05 4.93 4.62
CA ILE A 121 -0.23 5.51 3.53
C ILE A 121 -1.01 5.45 2.23
N TYR A 122 -1.14 6.58 1.55
CA TYR A 122 -1.95 6.72 0.35
C TYR A 122 -1.14 6.54 -0.94
N GLY A 123 -1.67 5.71 -1.84
CA GLY A 123 -1.23 5.57 -3.23
C GLY A 123 -1.87 6.58 -4.18
N TYR A 124 -3.11 6.96 -3.87
CA TYR A 124 -3.93 7.89 -4.62
C TYR A 124 -4.73 8.76 -3.65
N LEU A 125 -4.78 10.06 -3.89
CA LEU A 125 -5.73 10.96 -3.21
C LEU A 125 -7.09 11.01 -3.89
#